data_AF-A0A1F5B7C8-F1
#
_entry.id   AF-A0A1F5B7C8-F1
#
_cell.length_a   1.000
_cell.length_b   1.000
_cell.length_c   1.000
_cell.angle_alpha   90.00
_cell.angle_beta   90.00
_cell.angle_gamma   90.00
#
_symmetry.space_group_name_H-M   'P 1'
#
loop_
_entity.id
_entity.type
_entity.pdbx_description
1 polymer ?
#
loop_
_entity_poly.entity_id
_entity_poly.type
_entity_poly.pdbx_seq_one_letter_code
_entity_poly.pdbx_strand_id
1 'polypeptide(L)'
;MTFNKNRAGDLIRQGHLIQAVLLDNEGMLIDAAGERYEPEKLSSIFFSVKSLAADLERELNITEVLEFAFRMPAQRMRLNIRHVPTEGQDLILICLLPIPLSHMPTLRELLMP
;
A
#
# COMPACT_ATOMS: atom_id res chain seq x y z
N MET A 1 3.68 -8.67 12.08
CA MET A 1 4.32 -8.16 10.85
C MET A 1 4.65 -6.70 11.08
N THR A 2 5.88 -6.28 10.80
CA THR A 2 6.34 -4.91 11.09
C THR A 2 6.79 -4.27 9.78
N PHE A 3 6.33 -3.06 9.49
CA PHE A 3 6.80 -2.32 8.31
C PHE A 3 8.29 -2.01 8.42
N ASN A 4 9.10 -2.48 7.47
CA ASN A 4 10.56 -2.28 7.51
C ASN A 4 10.97 -1.03 6.72
N LYS A 5 11.03 0.12 7.40
CA LYS A 5 11.43 1.41 6.80
C LYS A 5 12.81 1.38 6.14
N ASN A 6 13.78 0.70 6.75
CA ASN A 6 15.13 0.57 6.18
C ASN A 6 15.08 -0.18 4.84
N ARG A 7 14.30 -1.25 4.77
CA ARG A 7 14.11 -2.01 3.53
C ARG A 7 13.37 -1.18 2.47
N ALA A 8 12.37 -0.38 2.87
CA ALA A 8 11.70 0.54 1.97
C ALA A 8 12.70 1.52 1.32
N GLY A 9 13.62 2.08 2.10
CA GLY A 9 14.69 2.94 1.60
C GLY A 9 15.61 2.24 0.58
N ASP A 10 16.00 0.99 0.83
CA ASP A 10 16.79 0.20 -0.13
C ASP A 10 16.06 -0.05 -1.44
N LEU A 11 14.79 -0.43 -1.36
CA LEU A 11 13.94 -0.69 -2.53
C LEU A 11 13.72 0.59 -3.36
N ILE A 12 13.64 1.75 -2.72
CA ILE A 12 13.58 3.04 -3.41
C ILE A 12 14.90 3.33 -4.15
N ARG A 13 16.05 3.12 -3.50
CA ARG A 13 17.36 3.29 -4.14
C ARG A 13 17.59 2.36 -5.32
N GLN A 14 17.03 1.15 -5.27
CA GLN A 14 17.08 0.16 -6.36
C GLN A 14 16.07 0.45 -7.49
N GLY A 15 15.18 1.44 -7.31
CA GLY A 15 14.12 1.74 -8.27
C GLY A 15 13.03 0.66 -8.31
N HIS A 16 12.91 -0.16 -7.28
CA HIS A 16 11.86 -1.20 -7.16
C HIS A 16 10.60 -0.68 -6.45
N LEU A 17 10.74 0.42 -5.72
CA LEU A 17 9.69 1.14 -5.01
C LEU A 17 9.84 2.63 -5.33
N ILE A 18 8.74 3.34 -5.47
CA ILE A 18 8.74 4.80 -5.64
C ILE A 18 8.45 5.47 -4.29
N GLN A 19 7.42 4.95 -3.60
CA GLN A 19 7.02 5.44 -2.29
C GLN A 19 6.22 4.35 -1.57
N ALA A 20 6.33 4.28 -0.24
CA ALA A 20 5.46 3.51 0.63
C ALA A 20 4.90 4.40 1.74
N VAL A 21 3.64 4.21 2.06
CA VAL A 21 2.92 4.91 3.13
C VAL A 21 2.17 3.86 3.95
N LEU A 22 2.40 3.86 5.26
CA LEU A 22 1.74 3.00 6.22
C LEU A 22 0.73 3.81 7.02
N LEU A 23 -0.50 3.33 7.05
CA LEU A 23 -1.60 3.93 7.80
C LEU A 23 -2.16 2.93 8.82
N ASP A 24 -2.81 3.45 9.85
CA ASP A 24 -3.70 2.63 10.68
C ASP A 24 -5.07 2.42 9.99
N ASN A 25 -5.97 1.70 10.67
CA ASN A 25 -7.32 1.42 10.18
C ASN A 25 -8.24 2.66 10.14
N GLU A 26 -7.85 3.77 10.79
CA GLU A 26 -8.51 5.07 10.75
C GLU A 26 -7.96 5.96 9.63
N GLY A 27 -6.93 5.52 8.92
CA GLY A 27 -6.30 6.27 7.83
C GLY A 27 -5.26 7.29 8.32
N MET A 28 -4.89 7.28 9.60
CA MET A 28 -3.83 8.15 10.10
C MET A 28 -2.45 7.64 9.68
N LEU A 29 -1.57 8.57 9.34
CA LEU A 29 -0.21 8.26 8.92
C LEU A 29 0.61 7.72 10.09
N ILE A 30 1.10 6.49 9.97
CA ILE A 30 2.06 5.89 10.91
C ILE A 30 3.48 6.17 10.44
N ASP A 31 3.78 5.87 9.18
CA ASP A 31 5.12 6.05 8.61
C ASP A 31 5.08 6.18 7.08
N ALA A 32 6.15 6.71 6.50
CA ALA A 32 6.32 6.81 5.06
C ALA A 32 7.80 6.73 4.65
N ALA A 33 8.02 6.29 3.41
CA ALA A 33 9.31 6.30 2.74
C ALA A 33 9.13 6.74 1.28
N GLY A 34 9.95 7.69 0.82
CA GLY A 34 9.83 8.31 -0.50
C GLY A 34 8.96 9.57 -0.51
N GLU A 35 9.11 10.42 -1.53
CA GLU A 35 8.56 11.79 -1.54
C GLU A 35 7.84 12.14 -2.85
N ARG A 36 7.29 11.14 -3.55
CA ARG A 36 6.63 11.37 -4.85
C ARG A 36 5.32 12.14 -4.71
N TYR A 37 4.55 11.83 -3.68
CA TYR A 37 3.31 12.50 -3.28
C TYR A 37 3.34 12.78 -1.78
N GLU A 38 2.57 13.79 -1.35
CA GLU A 38 2.31 14.01 0.07
C GLU A 38 1.58 12.78 0.66
N PRO A 39 2.10 12.16 1.74
CA PRO A 39 1.49 10.98 2.35
C PRO A 39 0.02 11.18 2.75
N GLU A 40 -0.34 12.39 3.20
CA GLU A 40 -1.68 12.77 3.61
C GLU A 40 -2.66 12.75 2.43
N LYS A 41 -2.20 13.16 1.24
CA LYS A 41 -3.00 13.04 0.01
C LYS A 41 -3.24 11.57 -0.34
N LEU A 42 -2.25 10.71 -0.17
CA LEU A 42 -2.42 9.26 -0.39
C LEU A 42 -3.36 8.63 0.64
N SER A 43 -3.30 9.07 1.91
CA SER A 43 -4.27 8.67 2.94
C SER A 43 -5.72 9.04 2.57
N SER A 44 -5.95 10.21 1.98
CA SER A 44 -7.31 10.59 1.56
C SER A 44 -7.94 9.62 0.54
N ILE A 45 -7.11 8.99 -0.32
CA ILE A 45 -7.55 7.99 -1.31
C ILE A 45 -8.00 6.70 -0.61
N PHE A 46 -7.37 6.35 0.52
CA PHE A 46 -7.68 5.12 1.26
C PHE A 46 -9.12 5.08 1.77
N PHE A 47 -9.66 6.18 2.29
CA PHE A 47 -11.04 6.20 2.81
C PHE A 47 -12.08 5.77 1.77
N SER A 48 -11.93 6.24 0.52
CA SER A 48 -12.81 5.84 -0.58
C SER A 48 -12.65 4.35 -0.91
N VAL A 49 -11.43 3.83 -0.84
CA VAL A 49 -11.13 2.43 -1.15
C VAL A 49 -11.62 1.47 -0.05
N LYS A 50 -11.55 1.87 1.22
CA LYS A 50 -12.06 1.08 2.35
C LYS A 50 -13.58 0.84 2.23
N SER A 51 -14.35 1.89 1.94
CA SER A 51 -15.80 1.75 1.73
C SER A 51 -16.09 0.83 0.54
N LEU A 52 -15.36 1.01 -0.56
CA LEU A 52 -15.51 0.17 -1.74
C LEU A 52 -15.18 -1.30 -1.47
N ALA A 53 -14.16 -1.58 -0.65
CA ALA A 53 -13.81 -2.93 -0.24
C ALA A 53 -14.96 -3.61 0.50
N ALA A 54 -15.53 -2.94 1.51
CA ALA A 54 -16.65 -3.47 2.28
C ALA A 54 -17.90 -3.72 1.43
N ASP A 55 -18.19 -2.83 0.48
CA ASP A 55 -19.27 -3.03 -0.48
C ASP A 55 -19.00 -4.24 -1.38
N LEU A 56 -17.79 -4.38 -1.94
CA LEU A 56 -17.44 -5.54 -2.77
C LEU A 56 -17.50 -6.86 -2.01
N GLU A 57 -17.05 -6.89 -0.75
CA GLU A 57 -17.12 -8.06 0.13
C GLU A 57 -18.57 -8.52 0.33
N ARG A 58 -19.47 -7.56 0.60
CA ARG A 58 -20.91 -7.83 0.76
C ARG A 58 -21.56 -8.29 -0.53
N GLU A 59 -21.38 -7.53 -1.62
CA GLU A 59 -22.09 -7.79 -2.90
C GLU A 59 -21.61 -9.08 -3.57
N LEU A 60 -20.33 -9.43 -3.45
CA LEU A 60 -19.74 -10.61 -4.08
C LEU A 60 -19.67 -11.83 -3.16
N ASN A 61 -20.04 -11.68 -1.88
CA ASN A 61 -19.93 -12.71 -0.85
C ASN A 61 -18.51 -13.31 -0.78
N ILE A 62 -17.50 -12.45 -0.79
CA ILE A 62 -16.09 -12.83 -0.62
C ILE A 62 -15.65 -12.52 0.81
N THR A 63 -14.70 -13.30 1.33
CA THR A 63 -14.27 -13.19 2.73
C THR A 63 -13.52 -11.89 3.01
N GLU A 64 -12.66 -11.46 2.09
CA GLU A 64 -11.85 -10.25 2.25
C GLU A 64 -11.31 -9.75 0.90
N VAL A 65 -11.18 -8.43 0.76
CA VAL A 65 -10.39 -7.82 -0.32
C VAL A 65 -8.98 -7.54 0.16
N LEU A 66 -8.03 -8.33 -0.33
CA LEU A 66 -6.63 -8.24 0.09
C LEU A 66 -5.90 -7.01 -0.47
N GLU A 67 -6.19 -6.62 -1.71
CA GLU A 67 -5.42 -5.60 -2.42
C GLU A 67 -6.24 -4.93 -3.54
N PHE A 68 -6.06 -3.61 -3.68
CA PHE A 68 -6.42 -2.85 -4.87
C PHE A 68 -5.16 -2.39 -5.60
N ALA A 69 -5.13 -2.57 -6.92
CA ALA A 69 -4.02 -2.15 -7.76
C ALA A 69 -4.51 -1.28 -8.93
N PHE A 70 -4.06 -0.03 -8.96
CA PHE A 70 -4.41 0.96 -9.99
C PHE A 70 -3.17 1.24 -10.86
N ARG A 71 -3.28 1.04 -12.16
CA ARG A 71 -2.22 1.42 -13.10
C ARG A 71 -2.37 2.89 -13.48
N MET A 72 -1.25 3.61 -13.50
CA MET A 72 -1.15 5.03 -13.87
C MET A 72 -0.20 5.18 -15.07
N PRO A 73 -0.65 4.89 -16.31
CA PRO A 73 0.23 4.75 -17.47
C PRO A 73 1.00 6.03 -17.82
N ALA A 74 0.35 7.19 -17.70
CA ALA A 74 0.96 8.49 -17.96
C ALA A 74 2.19 8.76 -17.08
N GLN A 75 2.23 8.14 -15.90
CA GLN A 75 3.30 8.29 -14.92
C GLN A 75 4.19 7.04 -14.84
N ARG A 76 3.92 6.02 -15.66
CA ARG A 76 4.62 4.73 -15.69
C ARG A 76 4.71 4.03 -14.32
N MET A 77 3.70 4.22 -13.47
CA MET A 77 3.63 3.61 -12.13
C MET A 77 2.30 2.90 -11.87
N ARG A 78 2.24 2.16 -10.77
CA ARG A 78 1.03 1.61 -10.18
C ARG A 78 0.93 2.03 -8.72
N LEU A 79 -0.30 2.21 -8.26
CA LEU A 79 -0.66 2.39 -6.86
C LEU A 79 -1.26 1.08 -6.36
N ASN A 80 -0.65 0.49 -5.34
CA ASN A 80 -1.19 -0.67 -4.65
C ASN A 80 -1.62 -0.26 -3.25
N ILE A 81 -2.82 -0.66 -2.84
CA ILE A 81 -3.37 -0.44 -1.50
C ILE A 81 -3.68 -1.81 -0.95
N ARG A 82 -3.05 -2.17 0.17
CA ARG A 82 -3.08 -3.53 0.71
C ARG A 82 -3.41 -3.50 2.20
N HIS A 83 -4.28 -4.42 2.62
CA HIS A 83 -4.50 -4.70 4.03
C HIS A 83 -3.33 -5.52 4.61
N VAL A 84 -2.83 -5.11 5.76
CA VAL A 84 -1.71 -5.75 6.45
C VAL A 84 -2.18 -6.09 7.87
N PRO A 85 -2.70 -7.31 8.09
CA PRO A 85 -3.09 -7.73 9.41
C PRO A 85 -1.84 -7.89 10.29
N THR A 86 -1.85 -7.26 11.46
CA THR A 86 -0.82 -7.43 12.48
C THR A 86 -1.44 -7.87 13.81
N GLU A 87 -0.62 -8.38 14.74
CA GLU A 87 -1.12 -8.82 16.05
C GLU A 87 -1.69 -7.63 16.83
N GLY A 88 -3.02 -7.46 16.78
CA GLY A 88 -3.74 -6.43 17.51
C GLY A 88 -3.97 -5.11 16.77
N GLN A 89 -3.49 -4.97 15.52
CA GLN A 89 -3.75 -3.77 14.69
C GLN A 89 -3.96 -4.14 13.22
N ASP A 90 -4.98 -3.53 12.62
CA ASP A 90 -5.19 -3.56 11.18
C ASP A 90 -4.49 -2.36 10.55
N LEU A 91 -3.47 -2.65 9.73
CA LEU A 91 -2.68 -1.63 9.05
C LEU A 91 -2.97 -1.63 7.56
N ILE A 92 -2.72 -0.49 6.92
CA ILE A 92 -2.87 -0.31 5.49
C ILE A 92 -1.54 0.13 4.91
N LEU A 93 -1.10 -0.60 3.89
CA LEU A 93 0.08 -0.25 3.13
C LEU A 93 -0.33 0.29 1.76
N ILE A 94 0.03 1.53 1.49
CA ILE A 94 -0.07 2.16 0.18
C ILE A 94 1.34 2.17 -0.44
N CYS A 95 1.48 1.61 -1.64
CA CYS A 95 2.74 1.57 -2.36
C CYS A 95 2.61 2.13 -3.77
N LEU A 96 3.54 3.00 -4.13
CA LEU A 96 3.77 3.41 -5.51
C LEU A 96 4.94 2.61 -6.06
N LEU A 97 4.72 1.91 -7.16
CA LEU A 97 5.69 1.00 -7.76
C LEU A 97 5.82 1.26 -9.26
N PRO A 98 6.99 1.04 -9.88
CA PRO A 98 7.10 1.08 -11.34
C PRO A 98 6.26 -0.01 -12.01
N ILE A 99 5.64 0.29 -13.16
CA ILE A 99 4.85 -0.68 -13.94
C ILE A 99 5.63 -1.94 -14.40
N PRO A 100 6.88 -1.86 -14.91
CA PRO A 100 7.51 -3.02 -15.54
C PRO A 100 7.89 -4.12 -14.54
N LEU A 101 7.90 -3.83 -13.25
CA LEU A 101 8.31 -4.77 -12.21
C LEU A 101 7.11 -5.54 -11.66
N SER A 102 7.33 -6.73 -11.11
CA SER A 102 6.32 -7.40 -10.27
C SER A 102 6.27 -6.74 -8.90
N HIS A 103 5.09 -6.51 -8.31
CA HIS A 103 4.98 -5.87 -6.98
C HIS A 103 5.08 -6.87 -5.85
N MET A 104 4.70 -8.13 -6.09
CA MET A 104 4.63 -9.14 -5.06
C MET A 104 5.98 -9.36 -4.33
N PRO A 105 7.14 -9.38 -5.00
CA PRO A 105 8.43 -9.44 -4.32
C PRO A 105 8.66 -8.21 -3.43
N THR A 106 8.46 -7.00 -3.97
CA THR A 106 8.63 -5.74 -3.24
C THR A 106 7.75 -5.67 -2.00
N LEU A 107 6.47 -6.06 -2.12
CA LEU A 107 5.54 -6.06 -0.99
C LEU A 107 5.92 -7.08 0.08
N ARG A 108 6.37 -8.28 -0.30
CA ARG A 108 6.83 -9.29 0.65
C ARG A 108 8.04 -8.80 1.45
N GLU A 109 8.97 -8.13 0.79
CA GLU A 109 10.15 -7.58 1.43
C GLU A 109 9.84 -6.42 2.39
N LEU A 110 8.80 -5.63 2.09
CA LEU A 110 8.32 -4.56 2.97
C LEU A 110 7.61 -5.08 4.24
N LEU A 111 7.04 -6.29 4.15
CA LEU A 111 6.18 -6.89 5.16
C LEU A 111 6.82 -8.10 5.85
N MET A 112 8.14 -8.28 5.74
CA MET A 112 8.84 -9.36 6.42
C MET A 112 8.60 -9.30 7.94
N PRO A 113 8.52 -10.47 8.63
CA PRO A 113 8.42 -10.52 10.08
C PRO A 113 9.60 -9.83 10.77
#